data_AF-A0A0B8PA37-F1
#
_entry.id   AF-A0A0B8PA37-F1
#
_cell.length_a   1.000
_cell.length_b   1.000
_cell.length_c   1.000
_cell.angle_alpha   90.00
_cell.angle_beta   90.00
_cell.angle_gamma   90.00
#
_symmetry.space_group_name_H-M   'P 1'
#
loop_
_entity.id
_entity.type
_entity.pdbx_description
1 polymer ?
#
loop_
_entity_poly.entity_id
_entity_poly.type
_entity_poly.pdbx_seq_one_letter_code
_entity_poly.pdbx_strand_id
1 'polypeptide(L)'
;MIKHRLMNMIQQDEPPKDSSSESNKERAHMSDSLIDTQVLDQMVADTSAEVLPMLIDAFLEESATRMSEIESALTTQDVKLLEFESHTLGSTALAMGARSLGNLSRAVEAHCINGQLEQAFSKGANLPPLLIQTRDALEEHKNSL
;
A
#
# COMPACT_ATOMS: atom_id res chain seq x y z
N MET A 1 -54.53 42.89 -26.56
CA MET A 1 -53.36 43.78 -26.35
C MET A 1 -52.12 42.90 -26.29
N ILE A 2 -51.26 43.04 -27.30
CA ILE A 2 -50.07 42.23 -27.58
C ILE A 2 -48.89 42.73 -26.73
N LYS A 3 -47.98 41.83 -26.33
CA LYS A 3 -46.50 41.94 -26.16
C LYS A 3 -46.03 41.23 -24.88
N HIS A 4 -44.88 40.56 -24.79
CA HIS A 4 -43.90 39.99 -25.73
C HIS A 4 -42.89 39.22 -24.85
N ARG A 5 -42.34 38.14 -25.39
CA ARG A 5 -41.18 37.40 -24.89
C ARG A 5 -39.89 38.24 -25.00
N LEU A 6 -39.02 38.22 -23.99
CA LEU A 6 -37.58 38.58 -23.99
C LEU A 6 -37.00 37.96 -22.68
N MET A 7 -36.25 36.86 -22.67
CA MET A 7 -34.90 36.61 -23.21
C MET A 7 -33.87 37.54 -22.56
N ASN A 8 -33.22 37.06 -21.50
CA ASN A 8 -31.95 37.59 -21.01
C ASN A 8 -30.97 36.43 -20.83
N MET A 9 -30.01 36.37 -21.77
CA MET A 9 -28.75 35.66 -21.66
C MET A 9 -27.76 36.61 -20.98
N ILE A 10 -27.20 36.22 -19.83
CA ILE A 10 -25.81 36.54 -19.47
C ILE A 10 -25.25 35.27 -18.82
N GLN A 11 -24.43 34.57 -19.59
CA GLN A 11 -23.46 33.59 -19.10
C GLN A 11 -22.42 34.33 -18.24
N GLN A 12 -22.01 33.76 -17.11
CA GLN A 12 -20.60 33.58 -16.77
C GLN A 12 -20.47 32.29 -15.94
N ASP A 13 -19.89 31.28 -16.58
CA ASP A 13 -19.36 30.09 -15.93
C ASP A 13 -18.19 30.51 -15.04
N GLU A 14 -18.33 30.37 -13.73
CA GLU A 14 -17.19 30.35 -12.81
C GLU A 14 -16.58 28.93 -12.89
N PRO A 15 -15.29 28.79 -13.25
CA PRO A 15 -14.64 27.49 -13.26
C PRO A 15 -14.51 26.97 -11.82
N PRO A 16 -14.65 25.66 -11.57
CA PRO A 16 -14.48 25.10 -10.24
C PRO A 16 -13.05 25.32 -9.78
N LYS A 17 -12.90 25.94 -8.60
CA LYS A 17 -11.64 26.13 -7.89
C LYS A 17 -11.03 24.77 -7.56
N ASP A 18 -9.95 24.47 -8.27
CA ASP A 18 -8.77 23.72 -7.83
C ASP A 18 -8.99 22.58 -6.81
N SER A 19 -9.43 21.42 -7.32
CA SER A 19 -9.48 20.15 -6.57
C SER A 19 -8.14 19.39 -6.55
N SER A 20 -7.02 20.03 -6.89
CA SER A 20 -5.74 19.34 -7.10
C SER A 20 -4.77 19.44 -5.91
N SER A 21 -5.03 20.31 -4.93
CA SER A 21 -4.10 20.57 -3.82
C SER A 21 -4.32 19.70 -2.56
N GLU A 22 -5.53 19.23 -2.30
CA GLU A 22 -5.85 18.40 -1.12
C GLU A 22 -5.52 16.91 -1.36
N SER A 23 -5.77 16.40 -2.57
CA SER A 23 -5.47 15.01 -2.93
C SER A 23 -3.97 14.70 -2.91
N ASN A 24 -3.11 15.69 -3.16
CA ASN A 24 -1.66 15.49 -3.21
C ASN A 24 -1.02 15.47 -1.81
N LYS A 25 -1.56 16.23 -0.85
CA LYS A 25 -1.07 16.26 0.54
C LYS A 25 -1.47 15.01 1.34
N GLU A 26 -2.68 14.49 1.13
CA GLU A 26 -3.13 13.25 1.77
C GLU A 26 -2.38 12.02 1.24
N ARG A 27 -2.12 11.96 -0.08
CA ARG A 27 -1.32 10.88 -0.69
C ARG A 27 0.13 10.87 -0.20
N ALA A 28 0.78 12.03 -0.13
CA ALA A 28 2.15 12.14 0.38
C ALA A 28 2.26 11.76 1.87
N HIS A 29 1.25 12.11 2.68
CA HIS A 29 1.23 11.72 4.10
C HIS A 29 0.90 10.22 4.30
N MET A 30 0.12 9.62 3.37
CA MET A 30 -0.13 8.18 3.36
C MET A 30 1.09 7.39 2.89
N SER A 31 1.83 7.84 1.87
CA SER A 31 3.05 7.17 1.41
C SER A 31 4.17 7.17 2.46
N ASP A 32 4.39 8.29 3.16
CA ASP A 32 5.31 8.38 4.32
C ASP A 32 4.93 7.42 5.47
N SER A 33 3.67 6.99 5.52
CA SER A 33 3.22 5.99 6.51
C SER A 33 3.38 4.55 6.01
N LEU A 34 3.42 4.33 4.69
CA LEU A 34 3.48 3.00 4.09
C LEU A 34 4.90 2.46 4.03
N ILE A 35 5.83 3.30 3.57
CA ILE A 35 7.25 2.96 3.36
C ILE A 35 8.17 3.80 4.26
N ASP A 36 9.30 3.24 4.63
CA ASP A 36 10.37 3.88 5.36
C ASP A 36 11.52 4.19 4.39
N THR A 37 11.56 5.43 3.92
CA THR A 37 12.55 5.87 2.91
C THR A 37 13.98 5.83 3.44
N GLN A 38 14.19 5.90 4.76
CA GLN A 38 15.55 5.78 5.33
C GLN A 38 16.14 4.40 5.09
N VAL A 39 15.31 3.35 5.08
CA VAL A 39 15.76 1.99 4.75
C VAL A 39 16.17 1.90 3.29
N LEU A 40 15.40 2.52 2.39
CA LEU A 40 15.71 2.56 0.96
C LEU A 40 16.99 3.36 0.68
N ASP A 41 17.15 4.51 1.33
CA ASP A 41 18.37 5.33 1.26
C ASP A 41 19.59 4.54 1.75
N GLN A 42 19.44 3.78 2.84
CA GLN A 42 20.51 2.93 3.36
C GLN A 42 20.84 1.78 2.39
N MET A 43 19.84 1.18 1.73
CA MET A 43 20.08 0.17 0.68
C MET A 43 20.88 0.75 -0.48
N VAL A 44 20.58 1.98 -0.90
CA VAL A 44 21.35 2.69 -1.93
C VAL A 44 22.79 2.91 -1.47
N ALA A 45 22.99 3.30 -0.21
CA ALA A 45 24.32 3.50 0.38
C ALA A 45 25.13 2.19 0.49
N ASP A 46 24.47 1.08 0.82
CA ASP A 46 25.10 -0.24 0.98
C ASP A 46 25.33 -0.95 -0.35
N THR A 47 24.60 -0.57 -1.40
CA THR A 47 24.67 -1.14 -2.74
C THR A 47 24.95 -0.05 -3.78
N SER A 48 23.92 0.42 -4.50
CA SER A 48 23.93 1.60 -5.36
C SER A 48 22.50 1.96 -5.77
N ALA A 49 22.31 3.18 -6.31
CA ALA A 49 21.02 3.61 -6.84
C ALA A 49 20.54 2.77 -8.03
N GLU A 50 21.47 2.17 -8.79
CA GLU A 50 21.16 1.30 -9.93
C GLU A 50 20.64 -0.08 -9.49
N VAL A 51 20.98 -0.52 -8.28
CA VAL A 51 20.58 -1.82 -7.73
C VAL A 51 19.22 -1.77 -7.06
N LEU A 52 18.85 -0.64 -6.45
CA LEU A 52 17.59 -0.49 -5.72
C LEU A 52 16.34 -0.87 -6.54
N PRO A 53 16.16 -0.45 -7.82
CA PRO A 53 15.03 -0.88 -8.64
C PRO A 53 14.89 -2.40 -8.76
N MET A 54 16.01 -3.12 -8.93
CA MET A 54 15.99 -4.59 -9.04
C MET A 54 15.60 -5.25 -7.71
N LEU A 55 16.03 -4.69 -6.58
CA LEU A 55 15.64 -5.19 -5.25
C LEU A 55 14.14 -4.98 -5.00
N ILE A 56 13.60 -3.83 -5.41
CA ILE A 56 12.16 -3.54 -5.33
C ILE A 56 11.38 -4.54 -6.19
N ASP A 57 11.78 -4.74 -7.45
CA ASP A 57 11.10 -5.68 -8.35
C ASP A 57 11.08 -7.11 -7.79
N ALA A 58 12.23 -7.59 -7.28
CA ALA A 58 12.34 -8.91 -6.66
C ALA A 58 11.45 -9.04 -5.41
N PHE A 59 11.43 -8.01 -4.56
CA PHE A 59 10.56 -7.98 -3.38
C PHE A 59 9.06 -8.03 -3.76
N LEU A 60 8.66 -7.30 -4.80
CA LEU A 60 7.27 -7.25 -5.25
C LEU A 60 6.82 -8.59 -5.84
N GLU A 61 7.67 -9.25 -6.63
CA GLU A 61 7.40 -10.59 -7.17
C GLU A 61 7.25 -11.64 -6.06
N GLU A 62 8.17 -11.65 -5.10
CA GLU A 62 8.11 -12.55 -3.95
C GLU A 62 6.85 -12.28 -3.12
N SER A 63 6.58 -11.02 -2.79
CA SER A 63 5.42 -10.62 -1.98
C SER A 63 4.10 -11.00 -2.64
N ALA A 64 4.00 -10.93 -3.96
CA ALA A 64 2.80 -11.36 -4.69
C ALA A 64 2.56 -12.88 -4.55
N THR A 65 3.63 -13.67 -4.62
CA THR A 65 3.54 -15.13 -4.44
C THR A 65 3.10 -15.48 -3.02
N ARG A 66 3.71 -14.86 -2.00
CA ARG A 66 3.33 -15.05 -0.60
C ARG A 66 1.89 -14.58 -0.34
N MET A 67 1.46 -13.49 -0.97
CA MET A 67 0.09 -13.00 -0.82
C MET A 67 -0.94 -14.00 -1.34
N SER A 68 -0.64 -14.68 -2.45
CA SER A 68 -1.54 -15.73 -2.96
C SER A 68 -1.71 -16.88 -1.96
N GLU A 69 -0.63 -17.28 -1.27
CA GLU A 69 -0.69 -18.29 -0.21
C GLU A 69 -1.45 -17.79 1.03
N ILE A 70 -1.29 -16.51 1.39
CA ILE A 70 -2.07 -15.88 2.47
C ILE A 70 -3.57 -15.88 2.12
N GLU A 71 -3.96 -15.48 0.91
CA GLU A 71 -5.35 -15.49 0.47
C GLU A 71 -5.96 -16.91 0.47
N SER A 72 -5.16 -17.91 0.09
CA SER A 72 -5.52 -19.33 0.20
C SER A 72 -5.73 -19.73 1.66
N ALA A 73 -4.82 -19.36 2.56
CA ALA A 73 -4.93 -19.62 3.99
C ALA A 73 -6.17 -18.96 4.63
N LEU A 74 -6.50 -17.73 4.23
CA LEU A 74 -7.71 -17.03 4.67
C LEU A 74 -8.98 -17.76 4.22
N THR A 75 -9.00 -18.24 2.96
CA THR A 75 -10.16 -18.93 2.38
C THR A 75 -10.38 -20.31 2.99
N THR A 76 -9.29 -21.04 3.24
CA THR A 76 -9.31 -22.42 3.76
C THR A 76 -9.24 -22.49 5.28
N GLN A 77 -9.11 -21.33 5.95
CA GLN A 77 -8.88 -21.20 7.38
C GLN A 77 -7.63 -21.96 7.87
N ASP A 78 -6.59 -22.04 7.04
CA ASP A 78 -5.31 -22.67 7.39
C ASP A 78 -4.45 -21.72 8.23
N VAL A 79 -4.57 -21.87 9.55
CA VAL A 79 -3.84 -21.05 10.53
C VAL A 79 -2.32 -21.21 10.40
N LYS A 80 -1.83 -22.42 10.09
CA LYS A 80 -0.39 -22.68 10.03
C LYS A 80 0.23 -22.03 8.80
N LEU A 81 -0.46 -22.12 7.66
CA LEU A 81 -0.04 -21.43 6.45
C LEU A 81 -0.09 -19.91 6.65
N LEU A 82 -1.16 -19.40 7.26
CA LEU A 82 -1.29 -17.97 7.57
C LEU A 82 -0.15 -17.47 8.48
N GLU A 83 0.18 -18.22 9.53
CA GLU A 83 1.30 -17.92 10.44
C GLU A 83 2.63 -17.83 9.68
N PHE A 84 2.96 -18.88 8.92
CA PHE A 84 4.24 -19.01 8.23
C PHE A 84 4.45 -17.95 7.14
N GLU A 85 3.43 -17.74 6.30
CA GLU A 85 3.51 -16.77 5.21
C GLU A 85 3.53 -15.33 5.76
N SER A 86 2.77 -15.03 6.82
CA SER A 86 2.80 -13.72 7.49
C SER A 86 4.14 -13.45 8.19
N HIS A 87 4.77 -14.45 8.78
CA HIS A 87 6.12 -14.34 9.33
C HIS A 87 7.14 -13.96 8.25
N THR A 88 7.10 -14.69 7.13
CA THR A 88 8.05 -14.53 6.03
C THR A 88 7.88 -13.17 5.38
N LEU A 89 6.65 -12.82 4.97
CA LEU A 89 6.31 -11.51 4.42
C LEU A 89 6.65 -10.37 5.39
N GLY A 90 6.38 -10.56 6.69
CA GLY A 90 6.70 -9.57 7.72
C GLY A 90 8.20 -9.28 7.82
N SER A 91 9.05 -10.31 7.71
CA SER A 91 10.51 -10.17 7.73
C SER A 91 11.01 -9.38 6.52
N THR A 92 10.61 -9.82 5.32
CA THR A 92 11.10 -9.26 4.06
C THR A 92 10.58 -7.84 3.86
N ALA A 93 9.32 -7.57 4.19
CA ALA A 93 8.75 -6.23 4.09
C ALA A 93 9.45 -5.22 5.00
N LEU A 94 9.76 -5.57 6.26
CA LEU A 94 10.49 -4.66 7.15
C LEU A 94 11.92 -4.42 6.66
N ALA A 95 12.59 -5.44 6.12
CA ALA A 95 13.92 -5.29 5.55
C ALA A 95 13.91 -4.38 4.32
N MET A 96 12.86 -4.42 3.50
CA MET A 96 12.67 -3.60 2.30
C MET A 96 12.03 -2.22 2.56
N GLY A 97 11.92 -1.82 3.83
CA GLY A 97 11.30 -0.54 4.19
C GLY A 97 9.78 -0.49 3.97
N ALA A 98 9.11 -1.58 3.60
CA ALA A 98 7.65 -1.70 3.49
C ALA A 98 7.00 -1.81 4.89
N ARG A 99 7.20 -0.77 5.71
CA ARG A 99 6.98 -0.77 7.15
C ARG A 99 5.55 -1.13 7.55
N SER A 100 4.55 -0.53 6.92
CA SER A 100 3.15 -0.79 7.28
C SER A 100 2.75 -2.24 6.97
N LEU A 101 3.15 -2.75 5.80
CA LEU A 101 2.91 -4.14 5.41
C LEU A 101 3.61 -5.11 6.37
N GLY A 102 4.88 -4.84 6.68
CA GLY A 102 5.67 -5.64 7.60
C GLY A 102 5.05 -5.72 8.99
N ASN A 103 4.65 -4.58 9.54
CA ASN A 103 4.02 -4.51 10.87
C ASN A 103 2.67 -5.25 10.93
N LEU A 104 1.82 -5.10 9.91
CA LEU A 104 0.54 -5.82 9.87
C LEU A 104 0.77 -7.33 9.77
N SER A 105 1.73 -7.77 8.96
CA SER A 105 2.08 -9.19 8.80
C SER A 105 2.58 -9.79 10.13
N ARG A 106 3.43 -9.07 10.87
CA ARG A 106 3.87 -9.48 12.21
C ARG A 106 2.74 -9.54 13.23
N ALA A 107 1.76 -8.63 13.13
CA ALA A 107 0.58 -8.69 13.98
C ALA A 107 -0.27 -9.93 13.69
N VAL A 108 -0.46 -10.29 12.41
CA VAL A 108 -1.16 -11.52 12.02
C VAL A 108 -0.45 -12.75 12.55
N GLU A 109 0.86 -12.85 12.32
CA GLU A 109 1.72 -13.92 12.85
C GLU A 109 1.54 -14.06 14.38
N ALA A 110 1.66 -12.96 15.12
CA ALA A 110 1.53 -12.97 16.57
C ALA A 110 0.14 -13.46 17.02
N HIS A 111 -0.94 -13.08 16.33
CA HIS A 111 -2.27 -13.58 16.64
C HIS A 111 -2.43 -15.07 16.33
N CYS A 112 -1.82 -15.58 15.25
CA CYS A 112 -1.79 -17.02 14.97
C CYS A 112 -1.09 -17.78 16.11
N ILE A 113 0.12 -17.35 16.51
CA ILE A 113 0.91 -17.98 17.58
C ILE A 113 0.16 -17.98 18.91
N ASN A 114 -0.56 -16.90 19.22
CA ASN A 114 -1.32 -16.75 20.46
C ASN A 114 -2.71 -17.42 20.42
N GLY A 115 -3.08 -18.10 19.33
CA GLY A 115 -4.39 -18.75 19.18
C GLY A 115 -5.55 -17.78 19.04
N GLN A 116 -5.28 -16.50 18.74
CA GLN A 116 -6.25 -15.42 18.59
C GLN A 116 -6.82 -15.40 17.16
N LEU A 117 -7.45 -16.51 16.77
CA LEU A 117 -7.75 -16.81 15.36
C LEU A 117 -8.66 -15.78 14.70
N GLU A 118 -9.71 -15.32 15.38
CA GLU A 118 -10.60 -14.29 14.85
C GLU A 118 -9.84 -12.99 14.51
N GLN A 119 -8.91 -12.58 15.38
CA GLN A 119 -8.08 -11.40 15.15
C GLN A 119 -7.06 -11.65 14.04
N ALA A 120 -6.48 -12.86 13.96
CA ALA A 120 -5.55 -13.24 12.90
C ALA A 120 -6.21 -13.16 11.52
N PHE A 121 -7.37 -13.79 11.34
CA PHE A 121 -8.11 -13.76 10.07
C PHE A 121 -8.63 -12.36 9.73
N SER A 122 -9.17 -11.64 10.73
CA SER A 122 -9.66 -10.26 10.53
C SER A 122 -8.54 -9.33 10.07
N LYS A 123 -7.35 -9.40 10.69
CA LYS A 123 -6.20 -8.59 10.27
C LYS A 123 -5.60 -9.08 8.95
N GLY A 124 -5.51 -10.39 8.74
CA GLY A 124 -4.99 -10.99 7.51
C GLY A 124 -5.77 -10.56 6.28
N ALA A 125 -7.10 -10.39 6.39
CA ALA A 125 -7.93 -9.86 5.30
C ALA A 125 -7.55 -8.43 4.85
N ASN A 126 -6.79 -7.68 5.66
CA ASN A 126 -6.31 -6.34 5.30
C ASN A 126 -4.92 -6.35 4.63
N LEU A 127 -4.23 -7.50 4.57
CA LEU A 127 -2.92 -7.61 3.94
C LEU A 127 -2.97 -7.41 2.41
N PRO A 128 -3.90 -8.01 1.63
CA PRO A 128 -3.95 -7.80 0.18
C PRO A 128 -4.11 -6.34 -0.25
N PRO A 129 -5.09 -5.56 0.27
CA PRO A 129 -5.20 -4.15 -0.12
C PRO A 129 -4.00 -3.31 0.35
N LEU A 130 -3.35 -3.68 1.45
CA LEU A 130 -2.15 -3.00 1.93
C LEU A 130 -0.92 -3.28 1.05
N LEU A 131 -0.78 -4.50 0.52
CA LEU A 131 0.29 -4.82 -0.42
C LEU A 131 0.15 -4.01 -1.72
N ILE A 132 -1.07 -3.80 -2.22
CA ILE A 132 -1.33 -2.96 -3.38
C ILE A 132 -0.83 -1.53 -3.12
N GLN A 133 -1.21 -0.93 -1.99
CA GLN A 133 -0.76 0.42 -1.61
C GLN A 133 0.75 0.50 -1.42
N THR A 134 1.35 -0.53 -0.83
CA THR A 134 2.81 -0.63 -0.62
C THR A 134 3.54 -0.69 -1.96
N ARG A 135 3.04 -1.49 -2.91
CA ARG A 135 3.59 -1.56 -4.27
C ARG A 135 3.54 -0.22 -4.95
N ASP A 136 2.40 0.46 -4.91
CA ASP A 136 2.24 1.76 -5.57
C ASP A 136 3.23 2.79 -4.98
N ALA A 137 3.44 2.79 -3.66
CA ALA A 137 4.42 3.66 -2.99
C ALA A 137 5.87 3.33 -3.36
N LEU A 138 6.24 2.04 -3.44
CA LEU A 138 7.59 1.61 -3.86
C LEU A 138 7.85 1.94 -5.33
N GLU A 139 6.87 1.76 -6.20
CA GLU A 139 6.96 2.13 -7.63
C GLU A 139 7.08 3.64 -7.81
N GLU A 140 6.34 4.44 -7.05
CA GLU A 140 6.47 5.90 -7.05
C GLU A 140 7.89 6.33 -6.61
N HIS A 141 8.41 5.72 -5.54
CA HIS A 141 9.77 5.98 -5.08
C HIS A 141 10.80 5.57 -6.15
N LYS A 142 10.67 4.37 -6.74
CA LYS A 142 11.53 3.86 -7.81
C LYS A 142 11.61 4.81 -9.01
N ASN A 143 10.49 5.43 -9.38
CA ASN A 143 10.41 6.39 -10.48
C ASN A 143 10.94 7.80 -10.14
N SER A 144 11.26 8.06 -8.87
CA SER A 144 11.79 9.35 -8.38
C SER A 144 13.31 9.38 -8.19
N LEU A 145 13.97 8.22 -8.31
CA LEU A 145 15.43 8.05 -8.28
C LEU A 145 16.08 8.60 -9.56
#